data_AF-A0AAV1LM89-F1
#
_entry.id   AF-A0AAV1LM89-F1
#
_cell.length_a   1.000
_cell.length_b   1.000
_cell.length_c   1.000
_cell.angle_alpha   90.00
_cell.angle_beta   90.00
_cell.angle_gamma   90.00
#
_symmetry.space_group_name_H-M   'P 1'
#
loop_
_entity.id
_entity.type
_entity.pdbx_description
1 polymer ?
#
loop_
_entity_poly.entity_id
_entity_poly.type
_entity_poly.pdbx_seq_one_letter_code
_entity_poly.pdbx_strand_id
1 'polypeptide(L)'
;MMACPSSKTSLVQANLHHSETASAQLRKWLEVQRTAIALIQEPWVGAGKIKGLNNLKGKLFYSSEHDKPRACIYTTKDICAQPLTDFCSRDMYAVAIQYTQESRLVVASVYMPEEDTPPPHDLSRLVNFCERTGLEVVIGTDSNAHHPLWGMEKPNERGVTDSPLCRACMGEEETAAHVLLKCPEVATYRAKHLGTPGSLPEVACNIKGLLSFFGEISWLE
;
A
#
# COMPACT_ATOMS: atom_id res chain seq x y z
N MET A 1 -9.88 -2.32 -37.78
CA MET A 1 -9.21 -2.30 -36.46
C MET A 1 -9.11 -0.85 -36.01
N MET A 2 -10.05 -0.38 -35.19
CA MET A 2 -9.88 0.91 -34.50
C MET A 2 -9.09 0.62 -33.23
N ALA A 3 -7.88 1.17 -33.13
CA ALA A 3 -7.17 1.22 -31.86
C ALA A 3 -8.07 1.93 -30.86
N CYS A 4 -8.38 1.27 -29.74
CA CYS A 4 -9.07 1.91 -28.62
C CYS A 4 -8.13 3.04 -28.14
N PRO A 5 -8.54 4.32 -28.18
CA PRO A 5 -7.67 5.39 -27.71
C PRO A 5 -7.33 5.11 -26.25
N SER A 6 -6.04 5.10 -25.92
CA SER A 6 -5.57 4.90 -24.55
C SER A 6 -6.06 6.04 -23.67
N SER A 7 -7.23 5.88 -23.05
CA SER A 7 -7.72 6.85 -22.08
C SER A 7 -6.88 6.69 -20.83
N LYS A 8 -5.96 7.63 -20.61
CA LYS A 8 -5.21 7.75 -19.36
C LYS A 8 -6.21 7.80 -18.20
N THR A 9 -6.13 6.82 -17.29
CA THR A 9 -6.91 6.80 -16.05
C THR A 9 -6.09 7.47 -14.96
N SER A 10 -6.64 8.49 -14.31
CA SER A 10 -6.01 9.12 -13.15
C SER A 10 -6.32 8.29 -11.89
N LEU A 11 -5.29 7.92 -11.13
CA LEU A 11 -5.48 7.28 -9.83
C LEU A 11 -4.99 8.22 -8.72
N VAL A 12 -5.78 8.36 -7.67
CA VAL A 12 -5.40 9.08 -6.45
C VAL A 12 -5.61 8.18 -5.24
N GLN A 13 -4.66 8.20 -4.31
CA GLN A 13 -4.80 7.64 -2.98
C GLN A 13 -4.81 8.78 -1.96
N ALA A 14 -5.71 8.74 -0.98
CA ALA A 14 -5.73 9.71 0.11
C ALA A 14 -6.40 9.16 1.38
N ASN A 15 -5.71 9.29 2.53
CA ASN A 15 -6.36 9.30 3.83
C ASN A 15 -6.96 10.70 4.08
N LEU A 16 -8.27 10.79 4.33
CA LEU A 16 -8.98 12.06 4.55
C LEU A 16 -9.12 12.44 6.02
N HIS A 17 -8.72 11.57 6.94
CA HIS A 17 -8.73 11.78 8.39
C HIS A 17 -10.08 12.33 8.90
N HIS A 18 -11.16 11.76 8.35
CA HIS A 18 -12.55 12.14 8.59
C HIS A 18 -12.93 13.60 8.30
N SER A 19 -12.07 14.33 7.58
CA SER A 19 -12.18 15.77 7.38
C SER A 19 -13.15 16.15 6.25
N GLU A 20 -14.10 17.02 6.58
CA GLU A 20 -14.98 17.68 5.59
C GLU A 20 -14.16 18.46 4.55
N THR A 21 -13.18 19.23 5.01
CA THR A 21 -12.33 20.07 4.15
C THR A 21 -11.48 19.21 3.21
N ALA A 22 -10.85 18.14 3.70
CA ALA A 22 -10.07 17.23 2.86
C ALA A 22 -10.96 16.56 1.81
N SER A 23 -12.15 16.11 2.22
CA SER A 23 -13.16 15.55 1.32
C SER A 23 -13.58 16.53 0.23
N ALA A 24 -13.75 17.81 0.56
CA ALA A 24 -14.10 18.86 -0.40
C ALA A 24 -12.96 19.15 -1.41
N GLN A 25 -11.70 19.07 -1.00
CA GLN A 25 -10.56 19.23 -1.92
C GLN A 25 -10.43 18.04 -2.87
N LEU A 26 -10.54 16.81 -2.36
CA LEU A 26 -10.56 15.61 -3.19
C LEU A 26 -11.71 15.65 -4.19
N ARG A 27 -12.91 16.07 -3.76
CA ARG A 27 -14.06 16.27 -4.64
C ARG A 27 -13.75 17.20 -5.81
N LYS A 28 -13.18 18.39 -5.54
CA LYS A 28 -12.83 19.35 -6.61
C LYS A 28 -11.87 18.75 -7.62
N TRP A 29 -10.89 17.97 -7.16
CA TRP A 29 -9.97 17.27 -8.05
C TRP A 29 -10.71 16.22 -8.90
N LEU A 30 -11.62 15.45 -8.30
CA LEU A 30 -12.43 14.43 -9.00
C LEU A 30 -13.39 15.04 -10.04
N GLU A 31 -13.96 16.21 -9.78
CA GLU A 31 -14.92 16.87 -10.67
C GLU A 31 -14.30 17.29 -12.02
N VAL A 32 -12.99 17.56 -12.05
CA VAL A 32 -12.27 17.93 -13.27
C VAL A 32 -11.63 16.73 -13.99
N GLN A 33 -11.64 15.53 -13.37
CA GLN A 33 -11.11 14.33 -14.03
C GLN A 33 -12.13 13.78 -15.04
N ARG A 34 -11.63 13.36 -16.20
CA ARG A 34 -12.41 12.62 -17.19
C ARG A 34 -12.65 11.17 -16.76
N THR A 35 -11.58 10.48 -16.41
CA THR A 35 -11.55 9.06 -16.02
C THR A 35 -10.67 8.93 -14.79
N ALA A 36 -11.25 8.56 -13.64
CA ALA A 36 -10.51 8.52 -12.40
C ALA A 36 -10.96 7.43 -11.41
N ILE A 37 -10.00 6.96 -10.64
CA ILE A 37 -10.16 6.07 -9.49
C ILE A 37 -9.59 6.79 -8.26
N ALA A 38 -10.32 6.80 -7.16
CA ALA A 38 -9.82 7.28 -5.87
C ALA A 38 -9.88 6.16 -4.82
N LEU A 39 -8.75 5.90 -4.17
CA LEU A 39 -8.57 4.95 -3.08
C LEU A 39 -8.49 5.75 -1.79
N ILE A 40 -9.58 5.70 -1.01
CA ILE A 40 -9.80 6.64 0.07
C ILE A 40 -9.79 5.89 1.39
N GLN A 41 -9.01 6.39 2.34
CA GLN A 41 -8.97 5.95 3.74
C GLN A 41 -9.55 7.05 4.65
N GLU A 42 -10.13 6.65 5.77
CA GLU A 42 -10.83 7.50 6.75
C GLU A 42 -11.71 8.60 6.13
N PRO A 43 -12.72 8.24 5.32
CA PRO A 43 -13.61 9.23 4.73
C PRO A 43 -14.39 10.01 5.80
N TRP A 44 -14.86 11.21 5.45
CA TRP A 44 -15.82 11.94 6.29
C TRP A 44 -17.17 11.20 6.32
N VAL A 45 -17.61 10.76 7.50
CA VAL A 45 -18.84 9.96 7.70
C VAL A 45 -19.81 10.69 8.62
N GLY A 46 -21.10 10.68 8.26
CA GLY A 46 -22.19 11.15 9.12
C GLY A 46 -23.43 10.26 9.00
N ALA A 47 -23.96 9.80 10.13
CA ALA A 47 -25.09 8.87 10.20
C ALA A 47 -24.92 7.64 9.30
N GLY A 48 -23.78 6.94 9.43
CA GLY A 48 -23.50 5.71 8.68
C GLY A 48 -23.14 5.90 7.20
N LYS A 49 -23.12 7.14 6.69
CA LYS A 49 -22.91 7.41 5.26
C LYS A 49 -21.72 8.34 5.05
N ILE A 50 -20.93 8.03 4.03
CA ILE A 50 -19.87 8.91 3.55
C ILE A 50 -20.49 10.21 3.02
N LYS A 51 -19.90 11.34 3.43
CA LYS A 51 -20.31 12.70 3.11
C LYS A 51 -19.29 13.39 2.20
N GLY A 52 -19.68 14.51 1.59
CA GLY A 52 -18.82 15.32 0.73
C GLY A 52 -18.58 14.74 -0.67
N LEU A 53 -18.51 13.41 -0.80
CA LEU A 53 -18.23 12.71 -2.06
C LEU A 53 -19.51 12.23 -2.80
N ASN A 54 -20.68 12.53 -2.25
CA ASN A 54 -21.97 12.26 -2.88
C ASN A 54 -22.24 13.24 -4.05
N ASN A 55 -23.08 12.80 -5.00
CA ASN A 55 -23.49 13.56 -6.19
C ASN A 55 -22.37 13.85 -7.22
N LEU A 56 -21.24 13.14 -7.14
CA LEU A 56 -20.24 13.12 -8.19
C LEU A 56 -20.74 12.34 -9.43
N LYS A 57 -20.17 12.61 -10.61
CA LYS A 57 -20.43 11.86 -11.86
C LYS A 57 -19.72 10.50 -11.86
N GLY A 58 -19.97 9.70 -10.82
CA GLY A 58 -19.29 8.43 -10.58
C GLY A 58 -20.08 7.48 -9.68
N LYS A 59 -19.38 6.46 -9.20
CA LYS A 59 -19.86 5.47 -8.22
C LYS A 59 -18.94 5.52 -7.01
N LEU A 60 -19.54 5.52 -5.82
CA LEU A 60 -18.83 5.41 -4.55
C LEU A 60 -19.13 4.04 -3.95
N PHE A 61 -18.09 3.31 -3.62
CA PHE A 61 -18.11 1.93 -3.15
C PHE A 61 -17.55 1.88 -1.73
N TYR A 62 -18.33 1.37 -0.78
CA TYR A 62 -17.95 1.22 0.62
C TYR A 62 -18.89 0.21 1.28
N SER A 63 -18.47 -0.36 2.41
CA SER A 63 -19.35 -1.25 3.18
C SER A 63 -20.42 -0.42 3.88
N SER A 64 -21.68 -0.63 3.49
CA SER A 64 -22.85 -0.01 4.13
C SER A 64 -23.33 -0.78 5.36
N GLU A 65 -22.74 -1.94 5.65
CA GLU A 65 -23.08 -2.79 6.80
C GLU A 65 -22.47 -2.27 8.10
N HIS A 66 -21.66 -1.22 8.02
CA HIS A 66 -20.97 -0.63 9.17
C HIS A 66 -21.28 0.87 9.28
N ASP A 67 -21.58 1.33 10.50
CA ASP A 67 -21.91 2.74 10.76
C ASP A 67 -20.73 3.71 10.57
N LYS A 68 -19.51 3.19 10.39
CA LYS A 68 -18.27 3.95 10.25
C LYS A 68 -17.30 3.28 9.27
N PRO A 69 -17.52 3.33 7.94
CA PRO A 69 -16.55 2.85 6.97
C PRO A 69 -15.24 3.64 7.09
N ARG A 70 -14.10 2.95 7.13
CA ARG A 70 -12.74 3.53 7.15
C ARG A 70 -12.02 3.40 5.81
N ALA A 71 -12.58 2.67 4.85
CA ALA A 71 -12.10 2.66 3.47
C ALA A 71 -13.25 2.75 2.47
N CYS A 72 -13.01 3.43 1.36
CA CYS A 72 -13.90 3.45 0.21
C CYS A 72 -13.15 3.63 -1.11
N ILE A 73 -13.84 3.32 -2.21
CA ILE A 73 -13.35 3.54 -3.57
C ILE A 73 -14.35 4.42 -4.31
N TYR A 74 -13.88 5.45 -5.00
CA TYR A 74 -14.68 6.17 -5.99
C TYR A 74 -14.17 5.87 -7.39
N THR A 75 -15.07 5.67 -8.35
CA THR A 75 -14.73 5.62 -9.77
C THR A 75 -15.62 6.56 -10.57
N THR A 76 -15.10 7.14 -11.66
CA THR A 76 -15.94 7.81 -12.67
C THR A 76 -16.87 6.79 -13.37
N LYS A 77 -17.98 7.27 -13.94
CA LYS A 77 -19.03 6.39 -14.51
C LYS A 77 -18.60 5.55 -15.71
N ASP A 78 -17.58 5.99 -16.43
CA ASP A 78 -16.99 5.29 -17.58
C ASP A 78 -16.16 4.05 -17.17
N ILE A 79 -15.82 3.92 -15.89
CA ILE A 79 -15.13 2.75 -15.36
C ILE A 79 -16.15 1.66 -14.98
N CYS A 80 -16.01 0.49 -15.60
CA CYS A 80 -16.79 -0.69 -15.26
C CYS A 80 -16.20 -1.39 -14.04
N ALA A 81 -16.63 -0.95 -12.84
CA ALA A 81 -16.21 -1.52 -11.57
C ALA A 81 -17.31 -2.37 -10.92
N GLN A 82 -16.95 -3.56 -10.44
CA GLN A 82 -17.81 -4.49 -9.72
C GLN A 82 -17.22 -4.82 -8.34
N PRO A 83 -17.99 -4.71 -7.24
CA PRO A 83 -17.51 -5.10 -5.91
C PRO A 83 -17.12 -6.57 -5.84
N LEU A 84 -16.02 -6.84 -5.15
CA LEU A 84 -15.66 -8.20 -4.73
C LEU A 84 -16.06 -8.36 -3.26
N THR A 85 -17.36 -8.60 -3.03
CA THR A 85 -18.00 -8.51 -1.70
C THR A 85 -17.33 -9.37 -0.63
N ASP A 86 -16.74 -10.51 -1.01
CA ASP A 86 -16.04 -11.43 -0.09
C ASP A 86 -14.76 -10.84 0.53
N PHE A 87 -14.28 -9.71 0.01
CA PHE A 87 -13.08 -9.00 0.46
C PHE A 87 -13.39 -7.54 0.86
N CYS A 88 -14.65 -7.25 1.18
CA CYS A 88 -15.09 -5.93 1.63
C CYS A 88 -15.45 -5.98 3.12
N SER A 89 -14.92 -5.02 3.89
CA SER A 89 -15.16 -4.88 5.32
C SER A 89 -15.28 -3.40 5.69
N ARG A 90 -15.26 -3.08 6.98
CA ARG A 90 -15.18 -1.70 7.47
C ARG A 90 -13.92 -0.99 6.95
N ASP A 91 -12.82 -1.72 6.85
CA ASP A 91 -11.47 -1.18 6.74
C ASP A 91 -10.84 -1.43 5.37
N MET A 92 -11.53 -2.18 4.53
CA MET A 92 -11.07 -2.53 3.20
C MET A 92 -12.26 -2.58 2.25
N TYR A 93 -12.06 -2.06 1.04
CA TYR A 93 -13.00 -2.27 -0.05
C TYR A 93 -12.27 -2.63 -1.33
N ALA A 94 -12.75 -3.65 -2.02
CA ALA A 94 -12.15 -4.15 -3.25
C ALA A 94 -13.16 -4.17 -4.41
N VAL A 95 -12.71 -3.75 -5.59
CA VAL A 95 -13.49 -3.83 -6.84
C VAL A 95 -12.66 -4.47 -7.94
N ALA A 96 -13.30 -5.23 -8.81
CA ALA A 96 -12.74 -5.63 -10.10
C ALA A 96 -13.13 -4.61 -11.16
N ILE A 97 -12.14 -4.06 -11.85
CA ILE A 97 -12.29 -3.11 -12.94
C ILE A 97 -12.06 -3.84 -14.27
N GLN A 98 -13.06 -3.83 -15.13
CA GLN A 98 -12.96 -4.37 -16.47
C GLN A 98 -12.38 -3.31 -17.43
N TYR A 99 -11.21 -3.56 -18.02
CA TYR A 99 -10.55 -2.62 -18.93
C TYR A 99 -10.50 -3.08 -20.40
N THR A 100 -10.54 -4.40 -20.65
CA THR A 100 -10.85 -4.98 -21.98
C THR A 100 -11.99 -5.99 -21.85
N GLN A 101 -12.36 -6.75 -22.88
CA GLN A 101 -13.35 -7.84 -22.71
C GLN A 101 -12.81 -9.01 -21.88
N GLU A 102 -11.51 -9.23 -21.89
CA GLU A 102 -10.87 -10.41 -21.30
C GLU A 102 -10.04 -10.09 -20.05
N SER A 103 -9.70 -8.81 -19.84
CA SER A 103 -8.74 -8.40 -18.82
C SER A 103 -9.39 -7.55 -17.72
N ARG A 104 -9.11 -7.93 -16.48
CA ARG A 104 -9.60 -7.29 -15.26
C ARG A 104 -8.43 -6.89 -14.37
N LEU A 105 -8.57 -5.74 -13.73
CA LEU A 105 -7.67 -5.25 -12.70
C LEU A 105 -8.43 -5.20 -11.38
N VAL A 106 -7.91 -5.84 -10.35
CA VAL A 106 -8.43 -5.68 -8.98
C VAL A 106 -7.86 -4.41 -8.38
N VAL A 107 -8.70 -3.60 -7.75
CA VAL A 107 -8.27 -2.40 -7.05
C VAL A 107 -8.86 -2.40 -5.65
N ALA A 108 -8.02 -2.17 -4.65
CA ALA A 108 -8.40 -2.15 -3.25
C ALA A 108 -7.97 -0.85 -2.54
N SER A 109 -8.84 -0.31 -1.71
CA SER A 109 -8.52 0.72 -0.71
C SER A 109 -8.49 0.04 0.66
N VAL A 110 -7.40 0.21 1.41
CA VAL A 110 -7.17 -0.49 2.68
C VAL A 110 -6.70 0.49 3.75
N TYR A 111 -7.36 0.48 4.90
CA TYR A 111 -6.91 1.15 6.11
C TYR A 111 -6.49 0.10 7.13
N MET A 112 -5.24 0.17 7.63
CA MET A 112 -4.74 -0.75 8.66
C MET A 112 -4.62 0.01 9.99
N PRO A 113 -5.53 -0.23 10.95
CA PRO A 113 -5.51 0.46 12.24
C PRO A 113 -4.24 0.15 13.02
N GLU A 114 -3.80 1.09 13.86
CA GLU A 114 -2.62 0.89 14.71
C GLU A 114 -2.79 -0.28 15.68
N GLU A 115 -4.03 -0.56 16.11
CA GLU A 115 -4.34 -1.59 17.10
C GLU A 115 -4.36 -3.02 16.54
N ASP A 116 -4.45 -3.18 15.22
CA ASP A 116 -4.57 -4.48 14.55
C ASP A 116 -3.23 -4.96 13.98
N THR A 117 -2.97 -6.27 13.96
CA THR A 117 -1.75 -6.83 13.35
C THR A 117 -1.81 -6.76 11.82
N PRO A 118 -0.83 -6.10 11.14
CA PRO A 118 -0.75 -6.10 9.69
C PRO A 118 0.01 -7.34 9.13
N PRO A 119 -0.25 -7.77 7.88
CA PRO A 119 -1.37 -7.33 7.05
C PRO A 119 -2.71 -7.94 7.53
N PRO A 120 -3.84 -7.25 7.33
CA PRO A 120 -5.15 -7.80 7.66
C PRO A 120 -5.42 -9.14 6.93
N HIS A 121 -6.08 -10.08 7.59
CA HIS A 121 -6.39 -11.40 7.03
C HIS A 121 -7.14 -11.31 5.68
N ASP A 122 -8.08 -10.37 5.53
CA ASP A 122 -8.83 -10.19 4.28
C ASP A 122 -7.96 -9.66 3.13
N LEU A 123 -6.92 -8.87 3.45
CA LEU A 123 -5.95 -8.42 2.45
C LEU A 123 -5.13 -9.62 1.94
N SER A 124 -4.63 -10.46 2.84
CA SER A 124 -3.92 -11.69 2.48
C SER A 124 -4.80 -12.62 1.66
N ARG A 125 -6.10 -12.74 1.98
CA ARG A 125 -7.06 -13.51 1.18
C ARG A 125 -7.25 -12.92 -0.22
N LEU A 126 -7.35 -11.60 -0.35
CA LEU A 126 -7.48 -10.93 -1.65
C LEU A 126 -6.25 -11.16 -2.53
N VAL A 127 -5.04 -10.96 -1.98
CA VAL A 127 -3.79 -11.15 -2.73
C VAL A 127 -3.69 -12.59 -3.22
N ASN A 128 -3.88 -13.57 -2.32
CA ASN A 128 -3.89 -14.99 -2.68
C ASN A 128 -4.97 -15.34 -3.73
N PHE A 129 -6.14 -14.69 -3.66
CA PHE A 129 -7.17 -14.87 -4.68
C PHE A 129 -6.70 -14.33 -6.04
N CYS A 130 -6.09 -13.15 -6.08
CA CYS A 130 -5.58 -12.54 -7.30
C CYS A 130 -4.46 -13.40 -7.92
N GLU A 131 -3.52 -13.87 -7.11
CA GLU A 131 -2.43 -14.76 -7.54
C GLU A 131 -2.96 -16.06 -8.16
N ARG A 132 -3.87 -16.76 -7.47
CA ARG A 132 -4.45 -18.02 -7.97
C ARG A 132 -5.27 -17.86 -9.23
N THR A 133 -5.87 -16.68 -9.44
CA THR A 133 -6.71 -16.40 -10.60
C THR A 133 -5.98 -15.68 -11.72
N GLY A 134 -4.69 -15.35 -11.52
CA GLY A 134 -3.90 -14.59 -12.48
C GLY A 134 -4.38 -13.16 -12.69
N LEU A 135 -5.11 -12.60 -11.71
CA LEU A 135 -5.59 -11.21 -11.76
C LEU A 135 -4.52 -10.25 -11.27
N GLU A 136 -4.31 -9.18 -12.03
CA GLU A 136 -3.50 -8.05 -11.58
C GLU A 136 -4.20 -7.32 -10.45
N VAL A 137 -3.43 -6.78 -9.49
CA VAL A 137 -3.96 -6.10 -8.32
C VAL A 137 -3.21 -4.81 -8.02
N VAL A 138 -3.96 -3.74 -7.69
CA VAL A 138 -3.44 -2.47 -7.16
C VAL A 138 -4.06 -2.23 -5.80
N ILE A 139 -3.22 -2.02 -4.78
CA ILE A 139 -3.64 -1.76 -3.41
C ILE A 139 -3.17 -0.36 -3.03
N GLY A 140 -4.11 0.52 -2.70
CA GLY A 140 -3.82 1.78 -2.03
C GLY A 140 -4.08 1.63 -0.55
N THR A 141 -3.07 1.87 0.28
CA THR A 141 -3.21 1.64 1.72
C THR A 141 -2.59 2.74 2.56
N ASP A 142 -3.29 3.05 3.66
CA ASP A 142 -2.65 3.58 4.85
C ASP A 142 -2.42 2.42 5.82
N SER A 143 -1.16 2.01 5.95
CA SER A 143 -0.75 0.84 6.72
C SER A 143 -0.46 1.16 8.19
N ASN A 144 -0.32 2.45 8.53
CA ASN A 144 0.36 2.92 9.75
C ASN A 144 1.73 2.25 9.99
N ALA A 145 2.34 1.69 8.93
CA ALA A 145 3.62 1.01 8.99
C ALA A 145 4.69 1.91 8.37
N HIS A 146 5.84 1.98 9.02
CA HIS A 146 7.00 2.71 8.53
C HIS A 146 8.00 1.72 7.97
N HIS A 147 8.58 2.04 6.82
CA HIS A 147 9.66 1.24 6.23
C HIS A 147 10.48 2.07 5.23
N PRO A 148 11.81 1.85 5.14
CA PRO A 148 12.65 2.52 4.16
C PRO A 148 12.20 2.36 2.70
N LEU A 149 11.66 1.19 2.34
CA LEU A 149 11.15 0.91 0.99
C LEU A 149 10.07 1.87 0.48
N TRP A 150 9.30 2.48 1.38
CA TRP A 150 8.30 3.50 1.02
C TRP A 150 8.65 4.88 1.59
N GLY A 151 9.94 5.14 1.80
CA GLY A 151 10.48 6.48 2.01
C GLY A 151 10.53 6.96 3.47
N MET A 152 10.37 6.06 4.44
CA MET A 152 10.55 6.41 5.86
C MET A 152 12.01 6.24 6.27
N GLU A 153 12.50 7.06 7.21
CA GLU A 153 13.89 6.95 7.68
C GLU A 153 14.16 5.58 8.32
N LYS A 154 13.19 5.07 9.09
CA LYS A 154 13.33 3.85 9.87
C LYS A 154 12.03 3.05 9.88
N PRO A 155 12.11 1.72 9.97
CA PRO A 155 10.92 0.92 10.17
C PRO A 155 10.36 1.07 11.59
N ASN A 156 9.04 0.90 11.74
CA ASN A 156 8.39 0.65 13.03
C ASN A 156 8.05 -0.84 13.15
N GLU A 157 7.58 -1.29 14.32
CA GLU A 157 7.24 -2.70 14.59
C GLU A 157 6.27 -3.28 13.54
N ARG A 158 5.38 -2.46 12.97
CA ARG A 158 4.41 -2.84 11.95
C ARG A 158 5.00 -3.02 10.55
N GLY A 159 6.07 -2.31 10.24
CA GLY A 159 6.77 -2.41 8.96
C GLY A 159 7.80 -3.55 8.94
N VAL A 160 8.19 -4.06 10.10
CA VAL A 160 9.02 -5.26 10.23
C VAL A 160 8.15 -6.50 9.94
N THR A 161 8.64 -7.39 9.09
CA THR A 161 7.92 -8.58 8.65
C THR A 161 8.69 -9.84 9.07
N ASP A 162 7.95 -10.92 9.41
CA ASP A 162 8.50 -12.28 9.59
C ASP A 162 8.89 -12.94 8.26
N SER A 163 8.78 -12.19 7.15
CA SER A 163 9.24 -12.64 5.85
C SER A 163 10.71 -13.07 5.93
N PRO A 164 11.10 -14.20 5.31
CA PRO A 164 12.51 -14.56 5.20
C PRO A 164 13.27 -13.56 4.32
N LEU A 165 12.59 -12.66 3.61
CA LEU A 165 13.22 -11.66 2.76
C LEU A 165 13.90 -10.56 3.60
N CYS A 166 15.04 -10.10 3.09
CA CYS A 166 15.81 -8.99 3.63
C CYS A 166 14.92 -7.77 3.88
N ARG A 167 14.84 -7.34 5.15
CA ARG A 167 14.09 -6.16 5.59
C ARG A 167 14.57 -4.87 4.94
N ALA A 168 15.72 -4.86 4.27
CA ALA A 168 16.15 -3.67 3.53
C ALA A 168 15.66 -3.67 2.07
N CYS A 169 15.89 -4.75 1.32
CA CYS A 169 15.62 -4.78 -0.13
C CYS A 169 14.39 -5.58 -0.56
N MET A 170 13.87 -6.47 0.30
CA MET A 170 12.76 -7.39 0.04
C MET A 170 12.91 -8.25 -1.24
N GLY A 171 14.14 -8.41 -1.76
CA GLY A 171 14.41 -9.15 -2.99
C GLY A 171 15.09 -10.50 -2.80
N GLU A 172 15.80 -10.68 -1.69
CA GLU A 172 16.60 -11.87 -1.38
C GLU A 172 16.38 -12.24 0.09
N GLU A 173 16.73 -13.46 0.48
CA GLU A 173 16.65 -13.89 1.89
C GLU A 173 17.57 -13.05 2.80
N GLU A 174 17.08 -12.70 3.99
CA GLU A 174 17.83 -11.96 5.01
C GLU A 174 18.91 -12.84 5.64
N THR A 175 20.06 -12.91 4.97
CA THR A 175 21.26 -13.56 5.52
C THR A 175 22.30 -12.52 5.92
N ALA A 176 23.14 -12.82 6.91
CA ALA A 176 24.28 -11.97 7.26
C ALA A 176 25.17 -11.66 6.05
N ALA A 177 25.39 -12.65 5.17
CA ALA A 177 26.13 -12.46 3.92
C ALA A 177 25.44 -11.50 2.95
N HIS A 178 24.11 -11.60 2.80
CA HIS A 178 23.37 -10.65 1.99
C HIS A 178 23.50 -9.23 2.55
N VAL A 179 23.16 -9.02 3.83
CA VAL A 179 23.11 -7.69 4.46
C VAL A 179 24.49 -7.02 4.51
N LEU A 180 25.49 -7.77 4.97
CA LEU A 180 26.83 -7.22 5.25
C LEU A 180 27.73 -7.14 4.02
N LEU A 181 27.39 -7.77 2.89
CA LEU A 181 28.27 -7.79 1.71
C LEU A 181 27.57 -7.36 0.41
N LYS A 182 26.27 -7.64 0.25
CA LYS A 182 25.60 -7.59 -1.06
C LYS A 182 24.42 -6.63 -1.15
N CYS A 183 23.70 -6.42 -0.05
CA CYS A 183 22.43 -5.73 -0.07
C CYS A 183 22.62 -4.28 -0.56
N PRO A 184 21.94 -3.89 -1.66
CA PRO A 184 22.11 -2.57 -2.26
C PRO A 184 21.50 -1.47 -1.37
N GLU A 185 20.36 -1.76 -0.74
CA GLU A 185 19.62 -0.77 0.06
C GLU A 185 20.36 -0.34 1.33
N VAL A 186 21.23 -1.19 1.88
CA VAL A 186 22.10 -0.83 3.02
C VAL A 186 23.52 -0.45 2.61
N ALA A 187 23.81 -0.35 1.31
CA ALA A 187 25.18 -0.17 0.80
C ALA A 187 25.84 1.11 1.33
N THR A 188 25.10 2.21 1.43
CA THR A 188 25.61 3.48 1.95
C THR A 188 25.98 3.38 3.43
N TYR A 189 25.11 2.76 4.25
CA TYR A 189 25.37 2.53 5.68
C TYR A 189 26.54 1.57 5.89
N ARG A 190 26.62 0.51 5.07
CA ARG A 190 27.73 -0.44 5.07
C ARG A 190 29.05 0.27 4.73
N ALA A 191 29.08 1.06 3.66
CA ALA A 191 30.27 1.83 3.28
C ALA A 191 30.72 2.80 4.39
N LYS A 192 29.76 3.44 5.06
CA LYS A 192 30.02 4.39 6.16
C LYS A 192 30.69 3.75 7.37
N HIS A 193 30.26 2.56 7.79
CA HIS A 193 30.69 1.94 9.05
C HIS A 193 31.65 0.76 8.90
N LEU A 194 31.57 0.05 7.78
CA LEU A 194 32.30 -1.18 7.49
C LEU A 194 33.22 -1.04 6.26
N GLY A 195 33.08 0.04 5.47
CA GLY A 195 33.77 0.19 4.19
C GLY A 195 33.23 -0.78 3.13
N THR A 196 34.13 -1.43 2.39
CA THR A 196 33.79 -2.42 1.35
C THR A 196 34.32 -3.81 1.75
N PRO A 197 33.71 -4.46 2.75
CA PRO A 197 34.17 -5.77 3.19
C PRO A 197 34.04 -6.81 2.06
N GLY A 198 35.09 -7.59 1.84
CA GLY A 198 35.11 -8.69 0.87
C GLY A 198 34.57 -10.00 1.45
N SER A 199 34.53 -10.14 2.78
CA SER A 199 34.11 -11.37 3.45
C SER A 199 33.53 -11.12 4.86
N LEU A 200 32.76 -12.08 5.38
CA LEU A 200 32.22 -12.00 6.75
C LEU A 200 33.29 -11.98 7.85
N PRO A 201 34.41 -12.72 7.76
CA PRO A 201 35.51 -12.62 8.72
C PRO A 201 36.11 -11.21 8.82
N GLU A 202 36.24 -10.49 7.70
CA GLU A 202 36.72 -9.10 7.72
C GLU A 202 35.77 -8.19 8.51
N VAL A 203 34.46 -8.38 8.34
CA VAL A 203 33.44 -7.65 9.11
C VAL A 203 33.52 -7.97 10.60
N ALA A 204 33.69 -9.25 10.95
CA ALA A 204 33.77 -9.70 12.34
C ALA A 204 34.98 -9.11 13.10
N CYS A 205 36.06 -8.75 12.40
CA CYS A 205 37.21 -8.06 12.98
C CYS A 205 36.93 -6.59 13.34
N ASN A 206 35.85 -5.99 12.81
CA ASN A 206 35.43 -4.62 13.09
C ASN A 206 34.11 -4.58 13.88
N ILE A 207 34.13 -5.13 15.10
CA ILE A 207 32.94 -5.21 15.97
C ILE A 207 32.31 -3.84 16.22
N LYS A 208 33.12 -2.79 16.42
CA LYS A 208 32.61 -1.43 16.65
C LYS A 208 31.85 -0.91 15.43
N GLY A 209 32.41 -1.05 14.24
CA GLY A 209 31.73 -0.68 12.99
C GLY A 209 30.47 -1.51 12.77
N LEU A 210 30.49 -2.80 13.12
CA LEU A 210 29.33 -3.68 13.01
C LEU A 210 28.17 -3.24 13.91
N LEU A 211 28.47 -2.89 15.16
CA LEU A 211 27.47 -2.36 16.10
C LEU A 211 26.94 -0.99 15.64
N SER A 212 27.81 -0.09 15.16
CA SER A 212 27.38 1.20 14.60
C SER A 212 26.52 1.03 13.34
N PHE A 213 26.87 0.08 12.48
CA PHE A 213 26.09 -0.26 11.28
C PHE A 213 24.68 -0.75 11.66
N PHE A 214 24.59 -1.81 12.46
CA PHE A 214 23.29 -2.37 12.85
C PHE A 214 22.47 -1.39 13.71
N GLY A 215 23.11 -0.58 14.55
CA GLY A 215 22.42 0.46 15.32
C GLY A 215 21.83 1.56 14.44
N GLU A 216 22.52 1.96 13.36
CA GLU A 216 22.03 3.00 12.46
C GLU A 216 20.86 2.51 11.59
N ILE A 217 20.89 1.26 11.13
CA ILE A 217 19.76 0.65 10.42
C ILE A 217 18.66 0.13 11.36
N SER A 218 18.82 0.29 12.68
CA SER A 218 17.87 -0.13 13.72
C SER A 218 17.59 -1.64 13.75
N TRP A 219 18.65 -2.45 13.57
CA TRP A 219 18.61 -3.91 13.60
C TRP A 219 19.31 -4.51 14.83
N LEU A 220 19.70 -3.66 15.80
CA LEU A 220 20.05 -4.09 17.15
C LEU A 220 18.81 -3.95 18.01
N GLU A 221 18.20 -5.07 18.39
CA GLU A 221 17.31 -5.14 19.56
C GLU A 221 18.15 -5.21 20.86
#